data_AF-A0A9D1C351-F1
#
_entry.id   AF-A0A9D1C351-F1
#
_cell.length_a   1.000
_cell.length_b   1.000
_cell.length_c   1.000
_cell.angle_alpha   90.00
_cell.angle_beta   90.00
_cell.angle_gamma   90.00
#
_symmetry.space_group_name_H-M   'P 1'
#
loop_
_entity.id
_entity.type
_entity.pdbx_description
1 polymer ?
#
loop_
_entity_poly.entity_id
_entity_poly.type
_entity_poly.pdbx_seq_one_letter_code
_entity_poly.pdbx_strand_id
1 'polypeptide(L)'
;MLVEQEKLGLTPEYAMFSQNNLTCYWGNRDELSTQQYQIIKQLGYKYRGNNNWMYFHSFKEGYYPYNLDKEEVLQLTRYFAKLIEAIKYYRRNSITVDFEQKEAFSYYFDEVENEWLGKAMKLPITDYSFSGLKLTDSQLIKKLGSAKKSNNVLEVDLAYLGVTINDKKYVRPANPHMYLVADHKKGIMLKFQITQPDEDAGVALAGDIIGYIFEYGSPRKIIVRSHIVAMIIGDICEICKIQIERHRNLDVTDNFLYEFKMFQGLH
;
A
#
# COMPACT_ATOMS: atom_id res chain seq x y z
N MET A 1 6.12 -2.23 4.62
CA MET A 1 4.92 -1.44 4.98
C MET A 1 4.20 -2.01 6.19
N LEU A 2 3.63 -3.22 6.17
CA LEU A 2 2.89 -3.81 7.31
C LEU A 2 3.67 -3.78 8.63
N VAL A 3 4.93 -4.25 8.64
CA VAL A 3 5.77 -4.30 9.85
C VAL A 3 6.20 -2.90 10.33
N GLU A 4 6.15 -1.89 9.46
CA GLU A 4 6.56 -0.51 9.78
C GLU A 4 5.37 0.44 9.90
N GLN A 5 4.14 -0.07 9.92
CA GLN A 5 2.91 0.71 9.82
C GLN A 5 2.88 1.90 10.79
N GLU A 6 3.17 1.66 12.07
CA GLU A 6 3.17 2.70 13.11
C GLU A 6 4.27 3.76 12.89
N LYS A 7 5.48 3.33 12.54
CA LYS A 7 6.63 4.21 12.20
C LYS A 7 6.29 5.12 11.02
N LEU A 8 5.47 4.62 10.09
CA LEU A 8 5.08 5.31 8.88
C LEU A 8 3.82 6.16 9.02
N GLY A 9 3.11 6.06 10.15
CA GLY A 9 1.84 6.77 10.37
C GLY A 9 0.72 6.27 9.44
N LEU A 10 0.68 4.95 9.18
CA LEU A 10 -0.33 4.34 8.31
C LEU A 10 -1.47 3.74 9.14
N THR A 11 -2.70 3.78 8.62
CA THR A 11 -3.80 3.02 9.21
C THR A 11 -3.65 1.53 8.88
N PRO A 12 -4.27 0.62 9.66
CA PRO A 12 -4.25 -0.80 9.35
C PRO A 12 -4.82 -1.10 7.96
N GLU A 13 -5.90 -0.42 7.59
CA GLU A 13 -6.54 -0.54 6.28
C GLU A 13 -5.58 -0.12 5.17
N TYR A 14 -4.88 1.00 5.34
CA TYR A 14 -3.90 1.45 4.36
C TYR A 14 -2.80 0.42 4.15
N ALA A 15 -2.17 -0.04 5.24
CA ALA A 15 -1.06 -0.99 5.13
C ALA A 15 -1.48 -2.35 4.54
N MET A 16 -2.73 -2.76 4.77
CA MET A 16 -3.30 -3.99 4.23
C MET A 16 -3.66 -3.87 2.75
N PHE A 17 -4.26 -2.76 2.31
CA PHE A 17 -4.71 -2.60 0.92
C PHE A 17 -3.64 -2.10 -0.05
N SER A 18 -2.55 -1.47 0.45
CA SER A 18 -1.38 -1.11 -0.37
C SER A 18 -0.46 -2.29 -0.73
N GLN A 19 -0.88 -3.54 -0.50
CA GLN A 19 -0.08 -4.72 -0.82
C GLN A 19 -0.18 -5.07 -2.32
N ASN A 20 0.96 -5.43 -2.91
CA ASN A 20 1.05 -6.06 -4.23
C ASN A 20 1.76 -7.41 -4.07
N ASN A 21 1.01 -8.46 -3.72
CA ASN A 21 1.58 -9.76 -3.39
C ASN A 21 0.60 -10.90 -3.67
N LEU A 22 1.12 -12.13 -3.64
CA LEU A 22 0.33 -13.35 -3.60
C LEU A 22 0.54 -14.01 -2.24
N THR A 23 -0.54 -14.27 -1.50
CA THR A 23 -0.45 -14.80 -0.14
C THR A 23 -1.20 -16.12 -0.01
N CYS A 24 -0.57 -17.08 0.68
CA CYS A 24 -1.21 -18.31 1.16
C CYS A 24 -1.54 -18.15 2.65
N TYR A 25 -2.77 -18.47 3.02
CA TYR A 25 -3.27 -18.40 4.39
C TYR A 25 -3.69 -19.77 4.91
N TRP A 26 -3.63 -19.92 6.22
CA TRP A 26 -4.33 -20.95 6.98
C TRP A 26 -5.31 -20.27 7.92
N GLY A 27 -6.60 -20.35 7.59
CA GLY A 27 -7.64 -19.61 8.28
C GLY A 27 -8.91 -20.43 8.47
N ASN A 28 -10.03 -19.73 8.61
CA ASN A 28 -11.34 -20.27 8.87
C ASN A 28 -12.15 -20.46 7.59
N ARG A 29 -13.17 -21.30 7.66
CA ARG A 29 -13.99 -21.66 6.48
C ARG A 29 -14.69 -20.45 5.86
N ASP A 30 -15.12 -19.51 6.69
CA ASP A 30 -15.85 -18.30 6.33
C ASP A 30 -14.99 -17.22 5.66
N GLU A 31 -13.66 -17.35 5.75
CA GLU A 31 -12.73 -16.46 5.05
C GLU A 31 -12.50 -16.85 3.58
N LEU A 32 -12.97 -18.05 3.18
CA LEU A 32 -12.81 -18.54 1.82
C LEU A 32 -13.86 -17.93 0.89
N SER A 33 -13.43 -17.60 -0.32
CA SER A 33 -14.38 -17.36 -1.40
C SER A 33 -15.13 -18.65 -1.77
N THR A 34 -16.35 -18.52 -2.29
CA THR A 34 -17.12 -19.65 -2.81
C THR A 34 -16.32 -20.47 -3.82
N GLN A 35 -15.54 -19.80 -4.69
CA GLN A 35 -14.70 -20.46 -5.68
C GLN A 35 -13.61 -21.32 -5.03
N GLN A 36 -12.87 -20.78 -4.06
CA GLN A 36 -11.83 -21.52 -3.34
C GLN A 36 -12.41 -22.74 -2.60
N TYR A 37 -13.55 -22.56 -1.94
CA TYR A 37 -14.25 -23.65 -1.26
C TYR A 37 -14.61 -24.79 -2.23
N GLN A 38 -15.12 -24.47 -3.43
CA GLN A 38 -15.44 -25.50 -4.43
C GLN A 38 -14.19 -26.21 -4.95
N ILE A 39 -13.09 -25.49 -5.18
CA ILE A 39 -11.82 -26.10 -5.60
C ILE A 39 -11.35 -27.12 -4.57
N ILE A 40 -11.33 -26.76 -3.28
CA ILE A 40 -10.96 -27.67 -2.18
C ILE A 40 -11.82 -28.94 -2.19
N LYS A 41 -13.13 -28.77 -2.36
CA LYS A 41 -14.07 -29.89 -2.41
C LYS A 41 -13.82 -30.81 -3.61
N GLN A 42 -13.57 -30.24 -4.80
CA GLN A 42 -13.27 -30.99 -6.02
C GLN A 42 -11.96 -31.78 -5.91
N LEU A 43 -10.95 -31.22 -5.24
CA LEU A 43 -9.68 -31.89 -4.98
C LEU A 43 -9.78 -33.00 -3.90
N GLY A 44 -10.92 -33.12 -3.22
CA GLY A 44 -11.16 -34.16 -2.21
C GLY A 44 -10.49 -33.88 -0.85
N TYR A 45 -9.96 -32.68 -0.63
CA TYR A 45 -9.37 -32.30 0.65
C TYR A 45 -10.44 -32.14 1.75
N LYS A 46 -10.08 -32.51 2.97
CA LYS A 46 -10.93 -32.40 4.16
C LYS A 46 -10.19 -31.61 5.25
N TYR A 47 -10.55 -30.35 5.41
CA TYR A 47 -10.08 -29.51 6.53
C TYR A 47 -11.06 -29.58 7.70
N ARG A 48 -10.54 -29.53 8.93
CA ARG A 48 -11.33 -29.54 10.18
C ARG A 48 -10.74 -28.56 11.18
N GLY A 49 -11.59 -27.94 11.98
CA GLY A 49 -11.20 -26.96 12.99
C GLY A 49 -10.92 -25.57 12.42
N ASN A 50 -10.74 -24.63 13.34
CA ASN A 50 -10.43 -23.23 13.04
C ASN A 50 -8.97 -23.10 12.58
N ASN A 51 -8.69 -22.12 11.75
CA ASN A 51 -7.34 -21.79 11.24
C ASN A 51 -6.62 -22.93 10.48
N ASN A 52 -7.36 -23.90 9.94
CA ASN A 52 -6.80 -25.04 9.21
C ASN A 52 -7.16 -25.04 7.71
N TRP A 53 -7.99 -24.11 7.25
CA TRP A 53 -8.39 -24.03 5.85
C TRP A 53 -7.33 -23.28 5.05
N MET A 54 -6.72 -23.95 4.09
CA MET A 54 -5.71 -23.35 3.22
C MET A 54 -6.39 -22.61 2.06
N TYR A 55 -6.07 -21.33 1.86
CA TYR A 55 -6.58 -20.52 0.75
C TYR A 55 -5.57 -19.47 0.29
N PHE A 56 -5.83 -18.83 -0.85
CA PHE A 56 -4.87 -17.97 -1.52
C PHE A 56 -5.49 -16.67 -2.01
N HIS A 57 -4.84 -15.54 -1.72
CA HIS A 57 -5.26 -14.22 -2.21
C HIS A 57 -4.22 -13.59 -3.11
N SER A 58 -4.69 -12.98 -4.19
CA SER A 58 -3.99 -11.97 -4.96
C SER A 58 -4.32 -10.60 -4.38
N PHE A 59 -3.30 -9.92 -3.87
CA PHE A 59 -3.35 -8.53 -3.46
C PHE A 59 -2.80 -7.67 -4.60
N LYS A 60 -3.62 -6.70 -5.02
CA LYS A 60 -3.23 -5.67 -5.97
C LYS A 60 -3.72 -4.33 -5.43
N GLU A 61 -2.83 -3.36 -5.33
CA GLU A 61 -3.14 -1.99 -4.95
C GLU A 61 -4.29 -1.40 -5.77
N GLY A 62 -5.20 -0.69 -5.11
CA GLY A 62 -6.44 -0.16 -5.71
C GLY A 62 -7.57 -1.19 -5.89
N TYR A 63 -7.32 -2.47 -5.59
CA TYR A 63 -8.31 -3.55 -5.68
C TYR A 63 -8.49 -4.27 -4.35
N TYR A 64 -9.68 -4.85 -4.16
CA TYR A 64 -9.94 -5.70 -3.00
C TYR A 64 -9.22 -7.05 -3.19
N PRO A 65 -8.73 -7.71 -2.12
CA PRO A 65 -8.11 -9.04 -2.21
C PRO A 65 -9.01 -10.02 -2.96
N TYR A 66 -8.43 -10.78 -3.89
CA TYR A 66 -9.21 -11.59 -4.82
C TYR A 66 -8.61 -12.98 -5.05
N ASN A 67 -9.36 -13.84 -5.73
CA ASN A 67 -8.87 -15.15 -6.15
C ASN A 67 -7.72 -14.99 -7.15
N LEU A 68 -6.77 -15.93 -7.08
CA LEU A 68 -5.67 -16.00 -8.04
C LEU A 68 -6.19 -16.23 -9.47
N ASP A 69 -5.57 -15.57 -10.44
CA ASP A 69 -5.71 -15.93 -11.84
C ASP A 69 -4.78 -17.08 -12.27
N LYS A 70 -4.89 -17.51 -13.53
CA LYS A 70 -4.11 -18.62 -14.07
C LYS A 70 -2.60 -18.37 -13.98
N GLU A 71 -2.14 -17.17 -14.31
CA GLU A 71 -0.71 -16.84 -14.33
C GLU A 71 -0.17 -16.78 -12.91
N GLU A 72 -0.93 -16.19 -11.99
CA GLU A 72 -0.60 -16.16 -10.57
C GLU A 72 -0.52 -17.57 -9.95
N VAL A 73 -1.42 -18.49 -10.34
CA VAL A 73 -1.37 -19.91 -9.92
C VAL A 73 -0.11 -20.60 -10.45
N LEU A 74 0.22 -20.41 -11.74
CA LEU A 74 1.44 -20.98 -12.32
C LEU A 74 2.70 -20.43 -11.64
N GLN A 75 2.70 -19.14 -11.34
CA GLN A 75 3.80 -18.46 -10.67
C GLN A 75 4.00 -18.98 -9.24
N LEU A 76 2.93 -19.06 -8.44
CA LEU A 76 2.99 -19.63 -7.09
C LEU A 76 3.39 -21.10 -7.10
N THR A 77 2.92 -21.88 -8.07
CA THR A 77 3.32 -23.30 -8.18
C THR A 77 4.83 -23.43 -8.36
N ARG A 78 5.43 -22.59 -9.21
CA ARG A 78 6.90 -22.54 -9.40
C ARG A 78 7.61 -22.13 -8.12
N TYR A 79 7.11 -21.12 -7.42
CA TYR A 79 7.70 -20.65 -6.16
C TYR A 79 7.62 -21.70 -5.06
N PHE A 80 6.49 -22.39 -4.89
CA PHE A 80 6.37 -23.46 -3.90
C PHE A 80 7.25 -24.66 -4.23
N ALA A 81 7.38 -25.04 -5.50
CA ALA A 81 8.32 -26.09 -5.90
C ALA A 81 9.77 -25.72 -5.49
N LYS A 82 10.19 -24.47 -5.75
CA LYS A 82 11.50 -23.98 -5.33
C LYS A 82 11.64 -23.84 -3.82
N LEU A 83 10.58 -23.45 -3.10
CA LEU A 83 10.59 -23.40 -1.64
C LEU A 83 10.80 -24.80 -1.04
N ILE A 84 10.19 -25.84 -1.60
CA ILE A 84 10.39 -27.23 -1.17
C ILE A 84 11.86 -27.66 -1.39
N GLU A 85 12.45 -27.34 -2.54
CA GLU A 85 13.88 -27.57 -2.80
C GLU A 85 14.77 -26.83 -1.79
N ALA A 86 14.49 -25.55 -1.56
CA ALA A 86 15.20 -24.68 -0.62
C ALA A 86 15.16 -25.26 0.81
N ILE A 87 13.99 -25.66 1.31
CA ILE A 87 13.83 -26.26 2.64
C ILE A 87 14.61 -27.58 2.75
N LYS A 88 14.58 -28.42 1.70
CA LYS A 88 15.36 -29.67 1.67
C LYS A 88 16.86 -29.39 1.69
N TYR A 89 17.33 -28.39 0.93
CA TYR A 89 18.73 -27.98 0.91
C TYR A 89 19.17 -27.46 2.28
N TYR A 90 18.38 -26.56 2.88
CA TYR A 90 18.63 -25.98 4.19
C TYR A 90 18.83 -27.06 5.26
N ARG A 91 17.91 -28.04 5.32
CA ARG A 91 17.97 -29.15 6.28
C ARG A 91 19.15 -30.08 6.04
N ARG A 92 19.45 -30.41 4.78
CA ARG A 92 20.53 -31.35 4.43
C ARG A 92 21.90 -30.79 4.76
N ASN A 93 22.12 -29.50 4.49
CA ASN A 93 23.41 -28.85 4.68
C ASN A 93 23.55 -28.19 6.06
N SER A 94 22.53 -28.28 6.92
CA SER A 94 22.52 -27.70 8.28
C SER A 94 22.97 -26.23 8.30
N ILE A 95 22.45 -25.43 7.36
CA ILE A 95 22.85 -24.03 7.21
C ILE A 95 22.43 -23.25 8.46
N THR A 96 23.40 -22.62 9.13
CA THR A 96 23.13 -21.71 10.25
C THR A 96 22.76 -20.34 9.71
N VAL A 97 21.67 -19.75 10.21
CA VAL A 97 21.17 -18.43 9.82
C VAL A 97 20.83 -17.65 11.08
N ASP A 98 21.34 -16.43 11.21
CA ASP A 98 21.03 -15.54 12.31
C ASP A 98 19.85 -14.62 11.97
N PHE A 99 18.63 -15.13 12.19
CA PHE A 99 17.40 -14.38 11.91
C PHE A 99 17.27 -13.11 12.78
N GLU A 100 17.84 -13.11 13.99
CA GLU A 100 17.82 -11.95 14.89
C GLU A 100 18.70 -10.82 14.36
N GLN A 101 19.80 -11.15 13.68
CA GLN A 101 20.69 -10.18 13.02
C GLN A 101 20.28 -9.87 11.57
N LYS A 102 18.99 -10.02 11.25
CA LYS A 102 18.42 -9.73 9.93
C LYS A 102 19.07 -10.55 8.80
N GLU A 103 19.53 -11.76 9.09
CA GLU A 103 19.86 -12.71 8.04
C GLU A 103 18.62 -13.47 7.57
N ALA A 104 18.71 -13.97 6.34
CA ALA A 104 17.75 -14.88 5.76
C ALA A 104 18.47 -16.01 5.03
N PHE A 105 17.85 -17.18 5.03
CA PHE A 105 18.27 -18.24 4.13
C PHE A 105 17.91 -17.84 2.70
N SER A 106 18.91 -17.79 1.84
CA SER A 106 18.73 -17.49 0.42
C SER A 106 19.07 -18.70 -0.42
N TYR A 107 18.18 -19.04 -1.35
CA TYR A 107 18.32 -20.14 -2.29
C TYR A 107 18.28 -19.59 -3.71
N TYR A 108 19.38 -19.71 -4.45
CA TYR A 108 19.58 -19.05 -5.73
C TYR A 108 20.31 -19.95 -6.73
N PHE A 109 20.15 -19.65 -8.01
CA PHE A 109 20.93 -20.30 -9.06
C PHE A 109 22.26 -19.58 -9.20
N ASP A 110 23.35 -20.31 -9.03
CA ASP A 110 24.70 -19.81 -9.22
C ASP A 110 25.13 -20.08 -10.66
N GLU A 111 25.41 -19.02 -11.42
CA GLU A 111 25.78 -19.15 -12.83
C GLU A 111 27.20 -19.71 -13.04
N VAL A 112 28.08 -19.57 -12.04
CA VAL A 112 29.47 -20.04 -12.12
C VAL A 112 29.53 -21.54 -11.87
N GLU A 113 28.89 -21.99 -10.79
CA GLU A 113 28.80 -23.41 -10.46
C GLU A 113 27.72 -24.14 -11.29
N ASN A 114 26.88 -23.38 -12.01
CA ASN A 114 25.76 -23.86 -12.82
C ASN A 114 24.80 -24.77 -12.04
N GLU A 115 24.58 -24.45 -10.75
CA GLU A 115 23.74 -25.22 -9.84
C GLU A 115 22.98 -24.33 -8.85
N TRP A 116 22.02 -24.91 -8.15
CA TRP A 116 21.27 -24.20 -7.11
C TRP A 116 21.98 -24.32 -5.75
N LEU A 117 22.33 -23.16 -5.18
CA LEU A 117 23.04 -23.05 -3.91
C LEU A 117 22.19 -22.36 -2.85
N GLY A 118 22.50 -22.65 -1.59
CA GLY A 118 21.84 -22.06 -0.43
C GLY A 118 22.83 -21.55 0.61
N LYS A 119 22.67 -20.31 1.08
CA LYS A 119 23.50 -19.76 2.16
C LYS A 119 22.74 -18.74 3.00
N ALA A 120 23.26 -18.47 4.19
CA ALA A 120 22.84 -17.31 4.98
C ALA A 120 23.31 -16.04 4.25
N MET A 121 22.39 -15.10 4.06
CA MET A 121 22.69 -13.78 3.55
C MET A 121 21.94 -12.74 4.37
N LYS A 122 22.47 -11.53 4.46
CA LYS A 122 21.71 -10.40 5.01
C LYS A 122 20.45 -10.19 4.18
N LEU A 123 19.34 -9.89 4.85
CA LEU A 123 18.10 -9.51 4.18
C LEU A 123 18.38 -8.36 3.20
N PRO A 124 18.10 -8.54 1.90
CA PRO A 124 18.41 -7.53 0.89
C PRO A 124 17.60 -6.26 1.08
N ILE A 125 16.45 -6.35 1.75
CA ILE A 125 15.56 -5.24 2.05
C ILE A 125 15.19 -5.33 3.53
N THR A 126 15.52 -4.29 4.29
CA THR A 126 15.19 -4.21 5.73
C THR A 126 14.33 -3.01 6.08
N ASP A 127 14.15 -2.07 5.15
CA ASP A 127 13.30 -0.89 5.29
C ASP A 127 12.44 -0.74 4.03
N TYR A 128 11.24 -0.20 4.16
CA TYR A 128 10.42 0.15 3.01
C TYR A 128 11.00 1.37 2.28
N SER A 129 11.33 1.23 0.98
CA SER A 129 11.80 2.35 0.16
C SER A 129 10.63 3.15 -0.40
N PHE A 130 10.62 4.46 -0.13
CA PHE A 130 9.64 5.37 -0.72
C PHE A 130 10.25 6.09 -1.92
N SER A 131 9.53 6.08 -3.04
CA SER A 131 9.80 6.98 -4.16
C SER A 131 8.96 8.24 -3.96
N GLY A 132 9.60 9.36 -3.61
CA GLY A 132 8.92 10.65 -3.62
C GLY A 132 8.65 11.12 -5.06
N LEU A 133 7.67 12.00 -5.24
CA LEU A 133 7.45 12.64 -6.53
C LEU A 133 8.46 13.78 -6.71
N LYS A 134 9.03 13.87 -7.92
CA LYS A 134 9.95 14.93 -8.31
C LYS A 134 9.40 15.72 -9.47
N LEU A 135 9.29 17.04 -9.30
CA LEU A 135 8.93 17.94 -10.39
C LEU A 135 10.15 18.15 -11.29
N THR A 136 9.95 17.97 -12.59
CA THR A 136 11.00 18.13 -13.61
C THR A 136 10.75 19.29 -14.56
N ASP A 137 9.52 19.80 -14.62
CA ASP A 137 9.16 20.95 -15.44
C ASP A 137 9.70 22.25 -14.84
N SER A 138 10.74 22.80 -15.47
CA SER A 138 11.40 24.03 -15.03
C SER A 138 10.50 25.27 -15.01
N GLN A 139 9.51 25.36 -15.91
CA GLN A 139 8.56 26.47 -15.91
C GLN A 139 7.59 26.36 -14.74
N LEU A 140 7.10 25.15 -14.46
CA LEU A 140 6.23 24.88 -13.32
C LEU A 140 6.95 25.18 -11.99
N ILE A 141 8.18 24.71 -11.83
CA ILE A 141 9.01 24.96 -10.64
C ILE A 141 9.18 26.47 -10.41
N LYS A 142 9.49 27.23 -11.47
CA LYS A 142 9.67 28.69 -11.37
C LYS A 142 8.37 29.40 -10.95
N LYS A 143 7.22 28.97 -11.49
CA LYS A 143 5.90 29.52 -11.12
C LYS A 143 5.52 29.19 -9.68
N LEU A 144 5.77 27.96 -9.23
CA LEU A 144 5.52 27.54 -7.85
C LEU A 144 6.40 28.31 -6.86
N GLY A 145 7.69 28.47 -7.17
CA GLY A 145 8.62 29.23 -6.33
C GLY A 145 8.26 30.71 -6.16
N SER A 146 7.54 31.29 -7.12
CA SER A 146 7.06 32.68 -7.08
C SER A 146 5.60 32.84 -6.66
N ALA A 147 4.91 31.74 -6.32
CA ALA A 147 3.50 31.80 -5.90
C ALA A 147 3.32 32.68 -4.66
N LYS A 148 2.22 33.44 -4.64
CA LYS A 148 1.82 34.28 -3.50
C LYS A 148 1.74 33.42 -2.24
N LYS A 149 2.16 33.96 -1.10
CA LYS A 149 2.06 33.25 0.19
C LYS A 149 0.68 33.47 0.82
N SER A 150 0.19 32.46 1.53
CA SER A 150 -1.02 32.52 2.33
C SER A 150 -0.75 32.04 3.76
N ASN A 151 -1.58 32.47 4.71
CA ASN A 151 -1.50 32.05 6.12
C ASN A 151 -2.34 30.80 6.42
N ASN A 152 -2.80 30.13 5.37
CA ASN A 152 -3.62 28.93 5.47
C ASN A 152 -2.78 27.76 5.98
N VAL A 153 -3.46 26.84 6.65
CA VAL A 153 -2.91 25.57 7.11
C VAL A 153 -3.80 24.49 6.56
N LEU A 154 -3.23 23.54 5.83
CA LEU A 154 -3.98 22.44 5.24
C LEU A 154 -3.78 21.15 6.04
N GLU A 155 -4.81 20.32 6.07
CA GLU A 155 -4.66 18.88 6.35
C GLU A 155 -4.74 18.12 5.02
N VAL A 156 -3.84 17.18 4.82
CA VAL A 156 -3.79 16.35 3.62
C VAL A 156 -3.58 14.91 4.01
N ASP A 157 -4.45 14.03 3.48
CA ASP A 157 -4.35 12.59 3.72
C ASP A 157 -4.67 11.78 2.47
N LEU A 158 -4.25 10.51 2.51
CA LEU A 158 -4.55 9.50 1.51
C LEU A 158 -5.01 8.24 2.22
N ALA A 159 -6.21 7.78 1.90
CA ALA A 159 -6.88 6.70 2.61
C ALA A 159 -7.47 5.67 1.65
N TYR A 160 -7.63 4.45 2.15
CA TYR A 160 -8.54 3.48 1.56
C TYR A 160 -9.88 3.55 2.26
N LEU A 161 -10.97 3.49 1.47
CA LEU A 161 -12.31 3.41 2.03
C LEU A 161 -12.61 2.01 2.60
N GLY A 162 -11.89 0.98 2.14
CA GLY A 162 -12.13 -0.41 2.56
C GLY A 162 -13.40 -0.99 1.94
N VAL A 163 -13.74 -0.54 0.74
CA VAL A 163 -14.99 -0.91 0.05
C VAL A 163 -14.75 -1.88 -1.08
N THR A 164 -15.79 -2.63 -1.42
CA THR A 164 -15.81 -3.49 -2.59
C THR A 164 -16.72 -2.87 -3.66
N ILE A 165 -16.13 -2.36 -4.73
CA ILE A 165 -16.88 -1.81 -5.87
C ILE A 165 -16.82 -2.81 -7.03
N ASN A 166 -17.96 -3.41 -7.34
CA ASN A 166 -18.12 -4.33 -8.47
C ASN A 166 -18.57 -3.54 -9.71
N ASP A 167 -17.62 -3.24 -10.60
CA ASP A 167 -17.89 -2.60 -11.88
C ASP A 167 -17.46 -3.53 -13.02
N LYS A 168 -18.30 -3.66 -14.06
CA LYS A 168 -18.05 -4.51 -15.22
C LYS A 168 -16.79 -4.12 -16.01
N LYS A 169 -16.29 -2.88 -15.84
CA LYS A 169 -15.02 -2.46 -16.44
C LYS A 169 -13.80 -3.13 -15.81
N TYR A 170 -13.94 -3.69 -14.61
CA TYR A 170 -12.84 -4.33 -13.86
C TYR A 170 -13.02 -5.84 -13.76
N VAL A 171 -11.91 -6.57 -13.82
CA VAL A 171 -11.89 -8.04 -13.72
C VAL A 171 -12.00 -8.52 -12.26
N ARG A 172 -11.66 -7.65 -11.31
CA ARG A 172 -11.73 -7.91 -9.87
C ARG A 172 -12.32 -6.68 -9.15
N PRO A 173 -12.90 -6.85 -7.95
CA PRO A 173 -13.54 -5.75 -7.24
C PRO A 173 -12.55 -4.64 -6.90
N ALA A 174 -12.95 -3.41 -7.16
CA ALA A 174 -12.16 -2.22 -6.89
C ALA A 174 -12.24 -1.83 -5.40
N ASN A 175 -11.13 -1.34 -4.87
CA ASN A 175 -11.03 -0.67 -3.58
C ASN A 175 -10.18 0.61 -3.77
N PRO A 176 -10.77 1.64 -4.39
CA PRO A 176 -10.02 2.81 -4.81
C PRO A 176 -9.50 3.62 -3.63
N HIS A 177 -8.43 4.35 -3.88
CA HIS A 177 -7.93 5.36 -2.97
C HIS A 177 -8.88 6.56 -2.93
N MET A 178 -8.88 7.23 -1.78
CA MET A 178 -9.39 8.57 -1.61
C MET A 178 -8.27 9.46 -1.12
N TYR A 179 -8.05 10.62 -1.74
CA TYR A 179 -7.24 11.67 -1.16
C TYR A 179 -8.10 12.83 -0.69
N LEU A 180 -7.63 13.53 0.33
CA LEU A 180 -8.36 14.56 1.05
C LEU A 180 -7.48 15.79 1.21
N VAL A 181 -8.06 16.97 1.02
CA VAL A 181 -7.44 18.27 1.29
C VAL A 181 -8.45 19.12 2.07
N ALA A 182 -8.08 19.55 3.26
CA ALA A 182 -8.95 20.32 4.15
C ALA A 182 -8.26 21.60 4.65
N ASP A 183 -9.04 22.63 4.95
CA ASP A 183 -8.56 23.80 5.68
C ASP A 183 -8.64 23.51 7.17
N HIS A 184 -7.47 23.34 7.80
CA HIS A 184 -7.35 22.98 9.21
C HIS A 184 -8.02 24.01 10.13
N LYS A 185 -7.85 25.31 9.84
CA LYS A 185 -8.35 26.37 10.74
C LYS A 185 -9.83 26.59 10.63
N LYS A 186 -10.38 26.42 9.43
CA LYS A 186 -11.81 26.59 9.17
C LYS A 186 -12.62 25.33 9.47
N GLY A 187 -11.97 24.18 9.60
CA GLY A 187 -12.65 22.91 9.83
C GLY A 187 -13.47 22.45 8.63
N ILE A 188 -13.07 22.84 7.40
CA ILE A 188 -13.83 22.54 6.19
C ILE A 188 -13.03 21.66 5.23
N MET A 189 -13.71 20.69 4.62
CA MET A 189 -13.19 19.96 3.47
C MET A 189 -13.14 20.89 2.26
N LEU A 190 -11.94 21.05 1.69
CA LEU A 190 -11.77 21.82 0.46
C LEU A 190 -11.95 20.92 -0.76
N LYS A 191 -11.40 19.70 -0.69
CA LYS A 191 -11.49 18.71 -1.75
C LYS A 191 -11.36 17.30 -1.20
N PHE A 192 -12.09 16.38 -1.81
CA PHE A 192 -11.83 14.96 -1.73
C PHE A 192 -12.08 14.36 -3.10
N GLN A 193 -11.37 13.29 -3.44
CA GLN A 193 -11.54 12.59 -4.70
C GLN A 193 -11.31 11.11 -4.48
N ILE A 194 -12.22 10.29 -5.02
CA ILE A 194 -12.04 8.85 -5.15
C ILE A 194 -11.41 8.59 -6.52
N THR A 195 -10.25 7.97 -6.55
CA THR A 195 -9.54 7.70 -7.81
C THR A 195 -10.05 6.44 -8.48
N GLN A 196 -9.68 6.23 -9.74
CA GLN A 196 -9.82 4.89 -10.31
C GLN A 196 -8.80 3.93 -9.69
N PRO A 197 -9.05 2.61 -9.66
CA PRO A 197 -8.14 1.61 -9.09
C PRO A 197 -6.71 1.65 -9.65
N ASP A 198 -6.57 1.91 -10.95
CA ASP A 198 -5.27 1.95 -11.63
C ASP A 198 -4.67 3.37 -11.69
N GLU A 199 -5.32 4.37 -11.08
CA GLU A 199 -4.85 5.75 -11.03
C GLU A 199 -4.00 5.99 -9.77
N ASP A 200 -2.86 6.65 -9.95
CA ASP A 200 -1.98 7.04 -8.84
C ASP A 200 -2.58 8.24 -8.08
N ALA A 201 -3.15 7.96 -6.91
CA ALA A 201 -3.75 8.96 -6.05
C ALA A 201 -2.73 9.97 -5.50
N GLY A 202 -1.45 9.60 -5.37
CA GLY A 202 -0.40 10.52 -4.97
C GLY A 202 -0.12 11.57 -6.04
N VAL A 203 -0.09 11.15 -7.32
CA VAL A 203 0.06 12.08 -8.45
C VAL A 203 -1.16 13.00 -8.58
N ALA A 204 -2.37 12.47 -8.47
CA ALA A 204 -3.59 13.28 -8.51
C ALA A 204 -3.64 14.29 -7.36
N LEU A 205 -3.31 13.86 -6.14
CA LEU A 205 -3.18 14.73 -4.97
C LEU A 205 -2.14 15.84 -5.18
N ALA A 206 -0.96 15.50 -5.68
CA ALA A 206 0.10 16.49 -5.97
C ALA A 206 -0.37 17.55 -6.97
N GLY A 207 -1.09 17.14 -8.02
CA GLY A 207 -1.72 18.03 -8.99
C GLY A 207 -2.71 19.01 -8.33
N ASP A 208 -3.53 18.53 -7.42
CA ASP A 208 -4.51 19.36 -6.69
C ASP A 208 -3.86 20.33 -5.70
N ILE A 209 -2.77 19.93 -5.03
CA ILE A 209 -1.99 20.84 -4.19
C ILE A 209 -1.38 21.96 -5.04
N ILE A 210 -0.84 21.64 -6.22
CA ILE A 210 -0.34 22.64 -7.18
C ILE A 210 -1.46 23.59 -7.62
N GLY A 211 -2.63 23.06 -7.97
CA GLY A 211 -3.82 23.85 -8.32
C GLY A 211 -4.22 24.82 -7.19
N TYR A 212 -4.31 24.30 -5.96
CA TYR A 212 -4.60 25.10 -4.78
C TYR A 212 -3.57 26.23 -4.58
N ILE A 213 -2.28 25.95 -4.75
CA ILE A 213 -1.22 26.96 -4.61
C ILE A 213 -1.37 28.08 -5.63
N PHE A 214 -1.76 27.77 -6.87
CA PHE A 214 -1.98 28.80 -7.89
C PHE A 214 -3.23 29.64 -7.66
N GLU A 215 -4.29 29.03 -7.12
CA GLU A 215 -5.55 29.72 -6.88
C GLU A 215 -5.56 30.53 -5.58
N TYR A 216 -5.07 29.95 -4.49
CA TYR A 216 -5.17 30.50 -3.13
C TYR A 216 -3.83 30.92 -2.52
N GLY A 217 -2.72 30.63 -3.19
CA GLY A 217 -1.36 30.90 -2.71
C GLY A 217 -0.77 29.77 -1.86
N SER A 218 0.57 29.71 -1.79
CA SER A 218 1.30 28.73 -1.01
C SER A 218 0.91 28.81 0.48
N PRO A 219 0.32 27.74 1.06
CA PRO A 219 -0.02 27.71 2.47
C PRO A 219 1.23 27.82 3.32
N ARG A 220 1.09 28.30 4.56
CA ARG A 220 2.23 28.36 5.49
C ARG A 220 2.67 26.95 5.90
N LYS A 221 1.71 26.03 6.03
CA LYS A 221 1.91 24.69 6.56
C LYS A 221 0.95 23.70 5.92
N ILE A 222 1.42 22.48 5.70
CA ILE A 222 0.59 21.31 5.42
C ILE A 222 0.84 20.27 6.51
N ILE A 223 -0.25 19.81 7.14
CA ILE A 223 -0.26 18.77 8.15
C ILE A 223 -0.65 17.46 7.44
N VAL A 224 0.13 16.41 7.67
CA VAL A 224 -0.10 15.09 7.07
C VAL A 224 -0.04 14.01 8.13
N ARG A 225 -0.72 12.88 7.89
CA ARG A 225 -0.65 11.72 8.77
C ARG A 225 0.59 10.88 8.49
N SER A 226 0.72 10.44 7.25
CA SER A 226 1.70 9.43 6.86
C SER A 226 3.00 10.02 6.31
N HIS A 227 4.08 9.26 6.48
CA HIS A 227 5.34 9.58 5.82
C HIS A 227 5.24 9.52 4.29
N ILE A 228 4.35 8.66 3.76
CA ILE A 228 4.10 8.52 2.32
C ILE A 228 3.60 9.85 1.73
N VAL A 229 2.56 10.44 2.34
CA VAL A 229 2.00 11.72 1.88
C VAL A 229 3.05 12.83 1.96
N ALA A 230 3.84 12.86 3.05
CA ALA A 230 4.94 13.82 3.19
C ALA A 230 5.95 13.72 2.03
N MET A 231 6.29 12.50 1.58
CA MET A 231 7.20 12.27 0.46
C MET A 231 6.58 12.63 -0.89
N ILE A 232 5.27 12.39 -1.08
CA ILE A 232 4.51 12.75 -2.30
C ILE A 232 4.53 14.26 -2.52
N ILE A 233 4.26 15.06 -1.48
CA ILE A 233 4.18 16.52 -1.60
C ILE A 233 5.50 17.24 -1.27
N GLY A 234 6.54 16.50 -0.90
CA GLY A 234 7.79 17.04 -0.35
C GLY A 234 8.47 18.03 -1.28
N ASP A 235 8.61 17.67 -2.56
CA ASP A 235 9.27 18.51 -3.56
C ASP A 235 8.50 19.82 -3.83
N ILE A 236 7.16 19.73 -3.90
CA ILE A 236 6.27 20.91 -4.01
C ILE A 236 6.46 21.83 -2.81
N CYS A 237 6.49 21.25 -1.60
CA CYS A 237 6.63 22.01 -0.36
C CYS A 237 8.00 22.69 -0.25
N GLU A 238 9.07 22.00 -0.66
CA GLU A 238 10.43 22.56 -0.70
C GLU A 238 10.50 23.78 -1.62
N ILE A 239 10.04 23.63 -2.87
CA ILE A 239 9.99 24.71 -3.87
C ILE A 239 9.18 25.91 -3.35
N CYS A 240 8.03 25.64 -2.73
CA CYS A 240 7.12 26.65 -2.24
C CYS A 240 7.47 27.17 -0.82
N LYS A 241 8.51 26.65 -0.17
CA LYS A 241 8.86 26.96 1.23
C LYS A 241 7.70 26.75 2.22
N ILE A 242 6.96 25.66 2.03
CA ILE A 242 5.83 25.25 2.87
C ILE A 242 6.36 24.33 3.96
N GLN A 243 5.98 24.57 5.21
CA GLN A 243 6.32 23.66 6.30
C GLN A 243 5.46 22.39 6.25
N ILE A 244 6.07 21.21 6.32
CA ILE A 244 5.35 19.95 6.52
C ILE A 244 5.43 19.54 7.98
N GLU A 245 4.30 19.19 8.59
CA GLU A 245 4.25 18.58 9.93
C GLU A 245 3.51 17.24 9.88
N ARG A 246 4.02 16.25 10.62
CA ARG A 246 3.37 14.94 10.75
C ARG A 246 2.62 14.86 12.06
N HIS A 247 1.32 14.57 11.98
CA HIS A 247 0.44 14.42 13.14
C HIS A 247 -0.19 13.02 13.11
N ARG A 248 -0.51 12.45 14.28
CA ARG A 248 -1.15 11.12 14.33
C ARG A 248 -2.61 11.16 13.89
N ASN A 249 -3.28 12.27 14.18
CA ASN A 249 -4.68 12.53 13.85
C ASN A 249 -4.76 13.82 13.03
N LEU A 250 -5.75 13.88 12.14
CA LEU A 250 -6.03 15.03 11.31
C LEU A 250 -7.50 15.40 11.54
N ASP A 251 -7.76 16.44 12.33
CA ASP A 251 -9.07 16.69 12.93
C ASP A 251 -10.21 16.76 11.90
N VAL A 252 -9.95 17.42 10.77
CA VAL A 252 -10.96 17.65 9.73
C VAL A 252 -11.12 16.42 8.85
N THR A 253 -10.02 15.83 8.39
CA THR A 253 -10.09 14.67 7.50
C THR A 253 -10.61 13.43 8.22
N ASP A 254 -10.30 13.27 9.52
CA ASP A 254 -10.72 12.12 10.31
C ASP A 254 -12.21 12.16 10.59
N ASN A 255 -12.73 13.35 10.95
CA ASN A 255 -14.16 13.53 11.11
C ASN A 255 -14.91 13.30 9.79
N PHE A 256 -14.39 13.84 8.68
CA PHE A 256 -14.99 13.61 7.36
C PHE A 256 -15.02 12.12 6.99
N LEU A 257 -13.91 11.40 7.16
CA LEU A 257 -13.84 9.97 6.85
C LEU A 257 -14.81 9.14 7.72
N TYR A 258 -14.95 9.49 9.00
CA TYR A 258 -15.92 8.87 9.88
C TYR A 258 -17.36 9.08 9.40
N GLU A 259 -17.76 10.33 9.14
CA GLU A 259 -19.09 10.68 8.64
C GLU A 259 -19.37 10.05 7.27
N PHE A 260 -18.37 10.06 6.37
CA PHE A 260 -18.46 9.48 5.05
C PHE A 260 -18.72 7.97 5.11
N LYS A 261 -17.98 7.24 5.95
CA LYS A 261 -18.20 5.80 6.16
C LYS A 261 -19.59 5.52 6.72
N MET A 262 -20.02 6.29 7.72
CA MET A 262 -21.36 6.17 8.31
C MET A 262 -22.47 6.38 7.27
N PHE A 263 -22.35 7.41 6.43
CA PHE A 263 -23.32 7.70 5.37
C PHE A 263 -23.39 6.58 4.32
N GLN A 264 -22.25 5.96 3.98
CA GLN A 264 -22.17 4.87 3.03
C GLN A 264 -22.57 3.50 3.63
N GLY A 265 -22.88 3.42 4.92
CA GLY A 265 -23.18 2.17 5.62
C GLY A 265 -21.97 1.24 5.75
N LEU A 266 -20.76 1.83 5.75
CA LEU A 266 -19.50 1.12 5.93
C LEU A 266 -19.18 1.11 7.43
N HIS A 267 -19.21 -0.09 8.04
CA HIS A 267 -18.91 -0.30 9.46
C HIS A 267 -17.59 -1.02 9.63
#